data_AF-A0A3D2XDC8-F1
#
_entry.id   AF-A0A3D2XDC8-F1
#
_cell.length_a   1.000
_cell.length_b   1.000
_cell.length_c   1.000
_cell.angle_alpha   90.00
_cell.angle_beta   90.00
_cell.angle_gamma   90.00
#
_symmetry.space_group_name_H-M   'P 1'
#
loop_
_entity.id
_entity.type
_entity.pdbx_description
1 polymer ?
#
loop_
_entity_poly.entity_id
_entity_poly.type
_entity_poly.pdbx_seq_one_letter_code
_entity_poly.pdbx_strand_id
1 'polypeptide(L)'
;CESAIVGTALGLSLEGFKSMMEMQFADFVSVGFNQIVNNLAKIYYRWGQNADVVIRMPTGGGVGAGPFHSQSNEAWFTHVPGLKVVYPSNPQDAKGLIIAAINDPNPVMFFEHKALYRSVSGMVPDIYYETPIGKASVTKAGSDITVITYGSGVHWALTYQEQHPDISLHILDLRTLLPLDYDAIREAVATTGKVLILHEDTLTGGIGGEVSAWISEHCFELLDAPIMRCASLDTPIPFNIALEKNFMANSRLDDYIKKLMSY
;
A
#
# COMPACT_ATOMS: atom_id res chain seq x y z
N CYS A 1 22.78 -5.40 8.58
CA CYS A 1 22.51 -5.26 10.03
C CYS A 1 21.49 -4.14 10.21
N GLU A 2 20.25 -4.47 9.89
CA GLU A 2 19.15 -3.54 9.62
C GLU A 2 18.68 -2.92 10.94
N SER A 3 18.61 -3.72 12.01
CA SER A 3 18.29 -3.27 13.37
C SER A 3 19.18 -2.13 13.87
N ALA A 4 20.49 -2.19 13.61
CA ALA A 4 21.43 -1.14 14.01
C ALA A 4 21.18 0.17 13.25
N ILE A 5 20.79 0.10 11.98
CA ILE A 5 20.50 1.29 11.17
C ILE A 5 19.20 1.94 11.67
N VAL A 6 18.15 1.16 11.96
CA VAL A 6 16.91 1.70 12.54
C VAL A 6 17.15 2.33 13.91
N GLY A 7 17.91 1.66 14.78
CA GLY A 7 18.26 2.20 16.10
C GLY A 7 19.09 3.48 16.02
N THR A 8 20.03 3.55 15.09
CA THR A 8 20.82 4.77 14.84
C THR A 8 19.94 5.92 14.35
N ALA A 9 18.98 5.66 13.45
CA ALA A 9 18.04 6.67 12.97
C ALA A 9 17.16 7.22 14.11
N LEU A 10 16.70 6.36 15.03
CA LEU A 10 16.02 6.80 16.25
C LEU A 10 16.93 7.68 17.11
N GLY A 11 18.17 7.25 17.34
CA GLY A 11 19.14 8.03 18.11
C GLY A 11 19.36 9.43 17.55
N LEU A 12 19.50 9.56 16.22
CA LEU A 12 19.60 10.85 15.54
C LEU A 12 18.33 11.70 15.72
N SER A 13 17.14 11.09 15.60
CA SER A 13 15.87 11.79 15.84
C SER A 13 15.76 12.31 17.27
N LEU A 14 16.21 11.56 18.27
CA LEU A 14 16.22 12.02 19.66
C LEU A 14 17.17 13.21 19.90
N GLU A 15 18.22 13.35 19.09
CA GLU A 15 19.11 14.50 19.08
C GLU A 15 18.59 15.66 18.19
N GLY A 16 17.34 15.59 17.73
CA GLY A 16 16.67 16.65 16.98
C GLY A 16 16.89 16.62 15.47
N PHE A 17 17.47 15.55 14.92
CA PHE A 17 17.65 15.39 13.47
C PHE A 17 16.49 14.63 12.83
N LYS A 18 15.82 15.25 11.85
CA LYS A 18 14.93 14.51 10.93
C LYS A 18 15.73 13.44 10.21
N SER A 19 15.35 12.18 10.40
CA SER A 19 16.15 11.03 10.01
C SER A 19 15.44 10.21 8.95
N MET A 20 16.18 9.80 7.92
CA MET A 20 15.68 8.90 6.90
C MET A 20 16.68 7.78 6.71
N MET A 21 16.21 6.55 6.80
CA MET A 21 17.02 5.36 6.55
C MET A 21 16.39 4.49 5.49
N GLU A 22 17.24 3.70 4.82
CA GLU A 22 16.83 2.79 3.78
C GLU A 22 16.98 1.35 4.27
N MET A 23 15.92 0.56 4.12
CA MET A 23 16.04 -0.89 4.01
C MET A 23 16.30 -1.22 2.56
N GLN A 24 17.35 -1.99 2.26
CA GLN A 24 17.70 -2.31 0.88
C GLN A 24 16.55 -3.01 0.14
N PHE A 25 15.82 -3.88 0.85
CA PHE A 25 14.56 -4.48 0.43
C PHE A 25 13.65 -4.64 1.66
N ALA A 26 12.35 -4.53 1.45
CA ALA A 26 11.34 -4.73 2.49
C ALA A 26 11.44 -6.13 3.11
N ASP A 27 11.90 -7.13 2.37
CA ASP A 27 12.15 -8.50 2.84
C ASP A 27 13.10 -8.56 4.07
N PHE A 28 14.02 -7.60 4.18
CA PHE A 28 15.01 -7.56 5.28
C PHE A 28 14.51 -6.83 6.53
N VAL A 29 13.31 -6.23 6.47
CA VAL A 29 12.72 -5.46 7.59
C VAL A 29 12.51 -6.31 8.85
N SER A 30 12.38 -7.64 8.68
CA SER A 30 12.23 -8.61 9.77
C SER A 30 13.36 -8.51 10.81
N VAL A 31 14.58 -8.19 10.39
CA VAL A 31 15.73 -8.00 11.30
C VAL A 31 15.59 -6.71 12.12
N GLY A 32 14.93 -5.68 11.57
CA GLY A 32 14.65 -4.40 12.23
C GLY A 32 13.33 -4.37 13.01
N PHE A 33 12.54 -5.43 13.00
CA PHE A 33 11.14 -5.42 13.44
C PHE A 33 10.96 -4.93 14.89
N ASN A 34 11.79 -5.40 15.82
CA ASN A 34 11.71 -4.94 17.21
C ASN A 34 11.99 -3.44 17.36
N GLN A 35 12.95 -2.89 16.63
CA GLN A 35 13.24 -1.45 16.67
C GLN A 35 12.07 -0.63 16.12
N ILE A 36 11.43 -1.11 15.05
CA ILE A 36 10.29 -0.43 14.45
C ILE A 36 9.09 -0.49 15.40
N VAL A 37 8.71 -1.69 15.83
CA VAL A 37 7.44 -1.92 16.53
C VAL A 37 7.52 -1.49 17.99
N ASN A 38 8.60 -1.80 18.70
CA ASN A 38 8.66 -1.56 20.15
C ASN A 38 9.36 -0.27 20.52
N ASN A 39 10.26 0.25 19.69
CA ASN A 39 10.93 1.51 19.95
C ASN A 39 10.28 2.65 19.17
N LEU A 40 10.40 2.69 17.85
CA LEU A 40 9.88 3.79 17.03
C LEU A 40 8.39 4.04 17.25
N ALA A 41 7.55 3.04 17.03
CA ALA A 41 6.09 3.23 17.06
C ALA A 41 5.56 3.68 18.43
N LYS A 42 6.22 3.28 19.52
CA LYS A 42 5.69 3.46 20.88
C LYS A 42 6.34 4.60 21.65
N ILE A 43 7.42 5.19 21.13
CA ILE A 43 8.24 6.13 21.92
C ILE A 43 7.45 7.39 22.31
N TYR A 44 6.65 7.95 21.41
CA TYR A 44 5.82 9.11 21.72
C TYR A 44 4.81 8.80 22.81
N TYR A 45 4.09 7.68 22.68
CA TYR A 45 3.15 7.23 23.71
C TYR A 45 3.84 6.95 25.05
N ARG A 46 5.06 6.39 25.02
CA ARG A 46 5.80 5.97 26.22
C ARG A 46 6.26 7.15 27.08
N TRP A 47 6.71 8.25 26.49
CA TRP A 47 7.26 9.40 27.26
C TRP A 47 7.29 10.75 26.51
N GLY A 48 6.50 10.92 25.45
CA GLY A 48 6.32 12.20 24.76
C GLY A 48 7.44 12.62 23.80
N GLN A 49 8.38 11.71 23.49
CA GLN A 49 9.42 11.99 22.49
C GLN A 49 8.96 11.62 21.10
N ASN A 50 9.19 12.51 20.14
CA ASN A 50 8.94 12.24 18.73
C ASN A 50 9.92 11.18 18.21
N ALA A 51 9.52 10.54 17.10
CA ALA A 51 10.41 9.73 16.28
C ALA A 51 10.24 10.17 14.83
N ASP A 52 10.88 11.29 14.48
CA ASP A 52 11.00 11.86 13.14
C ASP A 52 11.85 10.96 12.23
N VAL A 53 11.38 9.74 11.98
CA VAL A 53 12.11 8.68 11.29
C VAL A 53 11.30 8.16 10.12
N VAL A 54 11.83 8.34 8.91
CA VAL A 54 11.32 7.70 7.70
C VAL A 54 12.13 6.45 7.41
N ILE A 55 11.43 5.32 7.30
CA ILE A 55 11.99 4.04 6.86
C ILE A 55 11.48 3.79 5.45
N ARG A 56 12.34 4.00 4.45
CA ARG A 56 12.00 3.72 3.06
C ARG A 56 12.53 2.36 2.62
N MET A 57 11.71 1.62 1.89
CA MET A 57 12.01 0.24 1.52
C MET A 57 11.45 -0.14 0.14
N PRO A 58 12.30 -0.61 -0.79
CA PRO A 58 11.86 -1.24 -2.02
C PRO A 58 11.10 -2.54 -1.74
N THR A 59 9.95 -2.73 -2.38
CA THR A 59 9.03 -3.86 -2.15
C THR A 59 8.43 -4.37 -3.46
N GLY A 60 7.74 -5.51 -3.38
CA GLY A 60 6.91 -6.09 -4.44
C GLY A 60 7.68 -6.85 -5.52
N GLY A 61 7.04 -7.78 -6.21
CA GLY A 61 7.62 -8.69 -7.20
C GLY A 61 7.54 -8.20 -8.64
N GLY A 62 7.36 -9.14 -9.57
CA GLY A 62 7.13 -8.91 -11.01
C GLY A 62 8.39 -8.86 -11.86
N VAL A 63 9.56 -9.22 -11.30
CA VAL A 63 10.86 -9.12 -11.98
C VAL A 63 11.71 -10.40 -11.86
N GLY A 64 11.15 -11.51 -11.37
CA GLY A 64 11.87 -12.77 -11.20
C GLY A 64 12.94 -12.75 -10.11
N ALA A 65 12.74 -11.97 -9.04
CA ALA A 65 13.74 -11.81 -7.96
C ALA A 65 13.60 -12.84 -6.82
N GLY A 66 12.58 -13.69 -6.87
CA GLY A 66 12.35 -14.75 -5.90
C GLY A 66 11.90 -14.24 -4.52
N PRO A 67 11.92 -15.11 -3.49
CA PRO A 67 11.19 -14.91 -2.23
C PRO A 67 11.80 -13.91 -1.24
N PHE A 68 13.02 -13.43 -1.49
CA PHE A 68 13.77 -12.55 -0.58
C PHE A 68 14.03 -11.14 -1.13
N HIS A 69 13.42 -10.83 -2.26
CA HIS A 69 13.53 -9.51 -2.91
C HIS A 69 12.20 -9.10 -3.55
N SER A 70 11.08 -9.63 -3.07
CA SER A 70 9.78 -9.45 -3.74
C SER A 70 8.60 -9.31 -2.78
N GLN A 71 8.83 -9.41 -1.46
CA GLN A 71 7.72 -9.35 -0.51
C GLN A 71 7.03 -7.99 -0.54
N SER A 72 5.71 -8.03 -0.49
CA SER A 72 4.84 -6.92 -0.05
C SER A 72 4.41 -7.27 1.37
N ASN A 73 5.07 -6.69 2.37
CA ASN A 73 4.89 -7.04 3.79
C ASN A 73 4.37 -5.87 4.64
N GLU A 74 3.69 -4.92 4.00
CA GLU A 74 3.05 -3.76 4.63
C GLU A 74 2.03 -4.16 5.71
N ALA A 75 1.34 -5.29 5.52
CA ALA A 75 0.33 -5.78 6.45
C ALA A 75 0.90 -5.99 7.87
N TRP A 76 2.19 -6.30 8.00
CA TRP A 76 2.87 -6.46 9.28
C TRP A 76 2.91 -5.17 10.12
N PHE A 77 2.79 -4.01 9.47
CA PHE A 77 2.94 -2.70 10.11
C PHE A 77 1.62 -1.94 10.19
N THR A 78 0.64 -2.27 9.35
CA THR A 78 -0.70 -1.65 9.37
C THR A 78 -1.48 -1.91 10.67
N HIS A 79 -1.07 -2.90 11.47
CA HIS A 79 -1.66 -3.21 12.77
C HIS A 79 -0.79 -2.77 13.96
N VAL A 80 0.15 -1.84 13.74
CA VAL A 80 1.05 -1.34 14.79
C VAL A 80 0.74 0.14 15.07
N PRO A 81 -0.02 0.43 16.15
CA PRO A 81 -0.32 1.81 16.54
C PRO A 81 0.95 2.65 16.77
N GLY A 82 0.91 3.88 16.27
CA GLY A 82 2.02 4.83 16.33
C GLY A 82 2.90 4.84 15.08
N LEU A 83 2.74 3.88 14.16
CA LEU A 83 3.29 3.97 12.81
C LEU A 83 2.33 4.71 11.87
N LYS A 84 2.90 5.27 10.81
CA LYS A 84 2.18 5.58 9.57
C LYS A 84 2.75 4.72 8.45
N VAL A 85 1.91 4.23 7.55
CA VAL A 85 2.31 3.35 6.43
C VAL A 85 1.83 3.96 5.12
N VAL A 86 2.75 4.31 4.24
CA VAL A 86 2.46 4.90 2.93
C VAL A 86 3.05 4.05 1.80
N TYR A 87 2.35 4.03 0.67
CA TYR A 87 2.61 3.14 -0.46
C TYR A 87 2.21 3.85 -1.78
N PRO A 88 3.04 4.78 -2.30
CA PRO A 88 2.76 5.49 -3.54
C PRO A 88 2.61 4.56 -4.75
N SER A 89 1.71 4.91 -5.67
CA SER A 89 1.54 4.23 -6.96
C SER A 89 2.22 4.94 -8.13
N ASN A 90 2.56 6.22 -8.01
CA ASN A 90 3.04 7.03 -9.14
C ASN A 90 4.08 8.07 -8.71
N PRO A 91 4.86 8.66 -9.64
CA PRO A 91 5.95 9.58 -9.32
C PRO A 91 5.52 10.85 -8.57
N GLN A 92 4.33 11.39 -8.85
CA GLN A 92 3.82 12.58 -8.17
C GLN A 92 3.55 12.26 -6.70
N ASP A 93 2.84 11.16 -6.43
CA ASP A 93 2.57 10.73 -5.06
C ASP A 93 3.84 10.28 -4.33
N ALA A 94 4.79 9.67 -5.01
CA ALA A 94 6.08 9.32 -4.40
C ALA A 94 6.82 10.56 -3.89
N LYS A 95 6.93 11.64 -4.69
CA LYS A 95 7.54 12.90 -4.25
C LYS A 95 6.72 13.57 -3.13
N GLY A 96 5.40 13.69 -3.31
CA GLY A 96 4.56 14.37 -2.33
C GLY A 96 4.53 13.66 -0.98
N LEU A 97 4.41 12.32 -0.97
CA LEU A 97 4.35 11.54 0.26
C LEU A 97 5.71 11.44 0.97
N ILE A 98 6.84 11.39 0.25
CA ILE A 98 8.14 11.33 0.93
C ILE A 98 8.46 12.66 1.62
N ILE A 99 8.07 13.79 1.01
CA ILE A 99 8.20 15.10 1.63
C ILE A 99 7.31 15.18 2.88
N ALA A 100 6.04 14.77 2.77
CA ALA A 100 5.13 14.70 3.92
C ALA A 100 5.67 13.80 5.03
N ALA A 101 6.25 12.64 4.68
CA ALA A 101 6.84 11.70 5.62
C ALA A 101 8.03 12.29 6.39
N ILE A 102 8.93 13.01 5.69
CA ILE A 102 10.07 13.68 6.33
C ILE A 102 9.62 14.81 7.26
N ASN A 103 8.47 15.42 6.98
CA ASN A 103 7.91 16.50 7.79
C ASN A 103 7.02 16.03 8.94
N ASP A 104 6.63 14.76 8.94
CA ASP A 104 5.84 14.16 10.00
C ASP A 104 6.70 13.88 11.24
N PRO A 105 6.28 14.30 12.45
CA PRO A 105 7.04 14.04 13.67
C PRO A 105 6.88 12.61 14.22
N ASN A 106 6.40 11.69 13.39
CA ASN A 106 6.11 10.30 13.75
C ASN A 106 6.86 9.35 12.81
N PRO A 107 7.06 8.08 13.20
CA PRO A 107 7.73 7.12 12.35
C PRO A 107 6.85 6.74 11.16
N VAL A 108 7.40 6.92 9.94
CA VAL A 108 6.71 6.62 8.69
C VAL A 108 7.40 5.48 7.94
N MET A 109 6.65 4.43 7.65
CA MET A 109 7.02 3.32 6.79
C MET A 109 6.67 3.68 5.34
N PHE A 110 7.68 3.83 4.48
CA PHE A 110 7.53 4.28 3.11
C PHE A 110 7.87 3.13 2.14
N PHE A 111 6.85 2.50 1.59
CA PHE A 111 6.97 1.36 0.68
C PHE A 111 7.11 1.83 -0.76
N GLU A 112 8.22 1.47 -1.41
CA GLU A 112 8.53 1.83 -2.80
C GLU A 112 8.40 0.59 -3.69
N HIS A 113 7.32 0.44 -4.46
CA HIS A 113 7.20 -0.72 -5.33
C HIS A 113 8.24 -0.72 -6.44
N LYS A 114 9.20 -1.65 -6.40
CA LYS A 114 10.41 -1.58 -7.23
C LYS A 114 10.14 -1.72 -8.73
N ALA A 115 9.11 -2.47 -9.12
CA ALA A 115 8.73 -2.58 -10.52
C ALA A 115 8.31 -1.22 -11.12
N LEU A 116 7.81 -0.29 -10.30
CA LEU A 116 7.30 1.01 -10.76
C LEU A 116 8.43 2.02 -11.02
N TYR A 117 9.61 1.83 -10.44
CA TYR A 117 10.73 2.77 -10.56
C TYR A 117 11.11 3.17 -11.99
N ARG A 118 10.97 2.22 -12.93
CA ARG A 118 11.36 2.44 -14.34
C ARG A 118 10.26 2.10 -15.33
N SER A 119 9.12 1.61 -14.87
CA SER A 119 7.98 1.27 -15.74
C SER A 119 6.92 2.36 -15.79
N VAL A 120 6.85 3.21 -14.75
CA VAL A 120 5.86 4.29 -14.67
C VAL A 120 6.57 5.65 -14.72
N SER A 121 6.09 6.52 -15.60
CA SER A 121 6.50 7.91 -15.70
C SER A 121 5.27 8.80 -15.64
N GLY A 122 5.42 10.00 -15.12
CA GLY A 122 4.33 10.96 -14.97
C GLY A 122 4.89 12.34 -14.70
N MET A 123 4.04 13.36 -14.78
CA MET A 123 4.48 14.71 -14.48
C MET A 123 4.71 14.87 -12.98
N VAL A 124 5.90 15.34 -12.62
CA VAL A 124 6.26 15.68 -11.24
C VAL A 124 6.58 17.17 -11.21
N PRO A 125 5.76 18.01 -10.56
CA PRO A 125 6.05 19.44 -10.45
C PRO A 125 7.41 19.66 -9.78
N ASP A 126 8.22 20.60 -10.29
CA ASP A 126 9.51 20.95 -9.67
C ASP A 126 9.34 21.67 -8.33
N ILE A 127 8.22 22.37 -8.17
CA ILE A 127 7.87 23.08 -6.94
C ILE A 127 7.81 22.15 -5.74
N TYR A 128 7.96 22.73 -4.56
CA TYR A 128 7.72 22.05 -3.31
C TYR A 128 6.21 21.80 -3.12
N TYR A 129 5.83 20.57 -2.81
CA TYR A 129 4.46 20.20 -2.45
C TYR A 129 4.48 18.96 -1.55
N GLU A 130 3.36 18.74 -0.86
CA GLU A 130 3.10 17.55 -0.07
C GLU A 130 1.84 16.87 -0.57
N THR A 131 1.86 15.54 -0.60
CA THR A 131 0.64 14.73 -0.67
C THR A 131 0.28 14.37 0.77
N PRO A 132 -0.90 14.74 1.28
CA PRO A 132 -1.26 14.47 2.67
C PRO A 132 -1.28 12.97 2.98
N ILE A 133 -0.64 12.58 4.09
CA ILE A 133 -0.74 11.21 4.61
C ILE A 133 -2.18 10.97 5.11
N GLY A 134 -2.71 9.80 4.82
CA GLY A 134 -4.09 9.42 5.15
C GLY A 134 -5.12 9.95 4.16
N LYS A 135 -4.70 10.34 2.95
CA LYS A 135 -5.60 10.76 1.87
C LYS A 135 -5.45 9.90 0.62
N ALA A 136 -6.56 9.28 0.23
CA ALA A 136 -6.67 8.48 -0.99
C ALA A 136 -6.91 9.38 -2.22
N SER A 137 -6.88 8.79 -3.41
CA SER A 137 -7.24 9.48 -4.66
C SER A 137 -7.93 8.57 -5.63
N VAL A 138 -8.96 9.11 -6.27
CA VAL A 138 -9.59 8.47 -7.43
C VAL A 138 -8.67 8.66 -8.64
N THR A 139 -8.12 7.57 -9.16
CA THR A 139 -7.24 7.59 -10.34
C THR A 139 -8.04 7.48 -11.64
N LYS A 140 -9.21 6.83 -11.56
CA LYS A 140 -10.17 6.70 -12.64
C LYS A 140 -11.58 6.68 -12.07
N ALA A 141 -12.46 7.54 -12.57
CA ALA A 141 -13.88 7.46 -12.26
C ALA A 141 -14.57 6.44 -13.16
N GLY A 142 -15.47 5.65 -12.58
CA GLY A 142 -16.33 4.68 -13.25
C GLY A 142 -17.61 4.44 -12.44
N SER A 143 -18.42 3.49 -12.88
CA SER A 143 -19.81 3.31 -12.41
C SER A 143 -20.18 1.87 -12.05
N ASP A 144 -19.43 0.87 -12.52
CA ASP A 144 -19.87 -0.53 -12.44
C ASP A 144 -19.26 -1.24 -11.24
N ILE A 145 -17.94 -1.06 -11.03
CA ILE A 145 -17.20 -1.69 -9.92
C ILE A 145 -16.19 -0.69 -9.37
N THR A 146 -16.16 -0.56 -8.05
CA THR A 146 -15.11 0.14 -7.31
C THR A 146 -13.96 -0.82 -7.02
N VAL A 147 -12.77 -0.50 -7.54
CA VAL A 147 -11.52 -1.19 -7.24
C VAL A 147 -10.72 -0.36 -6.24
N ILE A 148 -10.60 -0.85 -5.01
CA ILE A 148 -9.79 -0.23 -3.97
C ILE A 148 -8.42 -0.91 -3.96
N THR A 149 -7.36 -0.14 -4.14
CA THR A 149 -6.00 -0.70 -4.32
C THR A 149 -4.91 0.31 -3.96
N TYR A 150 -3.65 -0.08 -4.12
CA TYR A 150 -2.46 0.74 -3.89
C TYR A 150 -1.27 0.18 -4.68
N GLY A 151 -0.19 0.95 -4.78
CA GLY A 151 1.05 0.50 -5.42
C GLY A 151 0.84 -0.01 -6.84
N SER A 152 1.37 -1.20 -7.16
CA SER A 152 1.22 -1.84 -8.47
C SER A 152 -0.22 -2.22 -8.82
N GLY A 153 -1.08 -2.45 -7.83
CA GLY A 153 -2.48 -2.81 -8.06
C GLY A 153 -3.27 -1.72 -8.79
N VAL A 154 -2.90 -0.45 -8.60
CA VAL A 154 -3.44 0.69 -9.37
C VAL A 154 -3.22 0.47 -10.87
N HIS A 155 -1.99 0.11 -11.26
CA HIS A 155 -1.63 -0.08 -12.67
C HIS A 155 -2.24 -1.35 -13.27
N TRP A 156 -2.41 -2.40 -12.46
CA TRP A 156 -3.14 -3.60 -12.89
C TRP A 156 -4.60 -3.29 -13.20
N ALA A 157 -5.28 -2.50 -12.35
CA ALA A 157 -6.65 -2.09 -12.56
C ALA A 157 -6.81 -1.18 -13.79
N LEU A 158 -5.91 -0.20 -13.96
CA LEU A 158 -5.89 0.67 -15.14
C LEU A 158 -5.67 -0.11 -16.44
N THR A 159 -4.70 -1.03 -16.45
CA THR A 159 -4.44 -1.91 -17.61
C THR A 159 -5.65 -2.78 -17.93
N TYR A 160 -6.31 -3.33 -16.91
CA TYR A 160 -7.52 -4.13 -17.12
C TYR A 160 -8.65 -3.31 -17.75
N GLN A 161 -8.89 -2.08 -17.24
CA GLN A 161 -9.88 -1.14 -17.79
C GLN A 161 -9.62 -0.81 -19.26
N GLU A 162 -8.36 -0.61 -19.66
CA GLU A 162 -8.00 -0.33 -21.06
C GLU A 162 -8.32 -1.52 -21.98
N GLN A 163 -8.19 -2.74 -21.48
CA GLN A 163 -8.46 -3.97 -22.23
C GLN A 163 -9.95 -4.35 -22.27
N HIS A 164 -10.75 -3.83 -21.34
CA HIS A 164 -12.18 -4.12 -21.18
C HIS A 164 -12.99 -2.81 -21.14
N PRO A 165 -13.08 -2.07 -22.26
CA PRO A 165 -13.76 -0.77 -22.31
C PRO A 165 -15.27 -0.86 -22.08
N ASP A 166 -15.84 -2.07 -22.11
CA ASP A 166 -17.23 -2.39 -21.80
C ASP A 166 -17.54 -2.43 -20.29
N ILE A 167 -16.52 -2.40 -19.43
CA ILE A 167 -16.67 -2.39 -17.97
C ILE A 167 -16.14 -1.06 -17.43
N SER A 168 -16.92 -0.38 -16.61
CA SER A 168 -16.59 0.95 -16.06
C SER A 168 -16.06 0.84 -14.62
N LEU A 169 -14.74 0.80 -14.46
CA LEU A 169 -14.07 0.72 -13.16
C LEU A 169 -13.87 2.10 -12.51
N HIS A 170 -14.33 2.23 -11.26
CA HIS A 170 -13.96 3.31 -10.37
C HIS A 170 -12.73 2.88 -9.55
N ILE A 171 -11.56 3.46 -9.81
CA ILE A 171 -10.30 3.03 -9.20
C ILE A 171 -9.89 4.02 -8.11
N LEU A 172 -9.86 3.54 -6.87
CA LEU A 172 -9.41 4.29 -5.69
C LEU A 172 -8.01 3.81 -5.29
N ASP A 173 -7.02 4.69 -5.41
CA ASP A 173 -5.67 4.51 -4.87
C ASP A 173 -5.64 4.98 -3.41
N LEU A 174 -5.39 4.05 -2.49
CA LEU A 174 -5.37 4.34 -1.05
C LEU A 174 -4.22 5.29 -0.68
N ARG A 175 -3.06 5.18 -1.33
CA ARG A 175 -1.78 5.90 -1.02
C ARG A 175 -1.21 5.68 0.38
N THR A 176 -2.05 5.72 1.40
CA THR A 176 -1.75 5.49 2.81
C THR A 176 -2.57 4.30 3.30
N LEU A 177 -1.90 3.38 3.96
CA LEU A 177 -2.46 2.13 4.50
C LEU A 177 -2.68 2.21 6.00
N LEU A 178 -2.00 3.14 6.68
CA LEU A 178 -2.23 3.48 8.08
C LEU A 178 -1.88 4.96 8.30
N PRO A 179 -2.84 5.84 8.67
CA PRO A 179 -4.28 5.59 8.74
C PRO A 179 -4.94 5.50 7.34
N LEU A 180 -6.01 4.71 7.23
CA LEU A 180 -6.84 4.65 6.02
C LEU A 180 -7.73 5.89 5.87
N ASP A 181 -8.00 6.28 4.63
CA ASP A 181 -8.98 7.33 4.30
C ASP A 181 -10.40 6.74 4.21
N TYR A 182 -11.01 6.51 5.36
CA TYR A 182 -12.33 5.87 5.45
C TYR A 182 -13.45 6.68 4.76
N ASP A 183 -13.31 8.01 4.70
CA ASP A 183 -14.27 8.87 3.99
C ASP A 183 -14.24 8.58 2.49
N ALA A 184 -13.03 8.54 1.89
CA ALA A 184 -12.86 8.22 0.48
C ALA A 184 -13.28 6.78 0.16
N ILE A 185 -13.01 5.82 1.05
CA ILE A 185 -13.49 4.43 0.92
C ILE A 185 -15.01 4.40 0.87
N ARG A 186 -15.71 5.06 1.81
CA ARG A 186 -17.18 5.11 1.84
C ARG A 186 -17.76 5.74 0.58
N GLU A 187 -17.17 6.84 0.11
CA GLU A 187 -17.61 7.51 -1.12
C GLU A 187 -17.44 6.63 -2.36
N ALA A 188 -16.32 5.91 -2.47
CA ALA A 188 -16.09 4.97 -3.57
C ALA A 188 -17.09 3.79 -3.53
N VAL A 189 -17.37 3.24 -2.35
CA VAL A 189 -18.40 2.20 -2.18
C VAL A 189 -19.77 2.71 -2.63
N ALA A 190 -20.18 3.91 -2.18
CA ALA A 190 -21.44 4.53 -2.56
C ALA A 190 -21.57 4.81 -4.06
N THR A 191 -20.44 4.94 -4.78
CA THR A 191 -20.43 5.26 -6.21
C THR A 191 -20.92 4.09 -7.07
N THR A 192 -20.61 2.85 -6.69
CA THR A 192 -20.84 1.67 -7.55
C THR A 192 -21.58 0.52 -6.88
N GLY A 193 -21.60 0.44 -5.55
CA GLY A 193 -22.21 -0.66 -4.78
C GLY A 193 -21.52 -2.04 -4.91
N LYS A 194 -20.72 -2.26 -5.95
CA LYS A 194 -19.88 -3.46 -6.15
C LYS A 194 -18.41 -3.12 -5.88
N VAL A 195 -17.78 -3.88 -4.98
CA VAL A 195 -16.44 -3.56 -4.47
C VAL A 195 -15.48 -4.73 -4.65
N LEU A 196 -14.33 -4.44 -5.26
CA LEU A 196 -13.17 -5.31 -5.33
C LEU A 196 -11.99 -4.66 -4.60
N ILE A 197 -11.42 -5.35 -3.63
CA ILE A 197 -10.16 -4.93 -3.00
C ILE A 197 -9.02 -5.70 -3.67
N LEU A 198 -8.12 -4.97 -4.33
CA LEU A 198 -7.01 -5.53 -5.12
C LEU A 198 -5.67 -5.19 -4.45
N HIS A 199 -4.84 -6.18 -4.17
CA HIS A 199 -3.49 -5.93 -3.65
C HIS A 199 -2.50 -7.02 -4.04
N GLU A 200 -1.21 -6.69 -3.97
CA GLU A 200 -0.13 -7.62 -4.34
C GLU A 200 0.19 -8.65 -3.25
N ASP A 201 0.09 -8.30 -1.96
CA ASP A 201 0.38 -9.25 -0.89
C ASP A 201 -0.56 -10.48 -0.96
N THR A 202 -0.21 -11.52 -0.23
CA THR A 202 -0.99 -12.72 0.01
C THR A 202 -2.38 -12.41 0.58
N LEU A 203 -3.36 -13.26 0.28
CA LEU A 203 -4.76 -13.04 0.62
C LEU A 203 -5.00 -13.10 2.13
N THR A 204 -4.37 -14.06 2.79
CA THR A 204 -4.58 -14.33 4.22
C THR A 204 -3.80 -13.34 5.08
N GLY A 205 -4.50 -12.56 5.91
CA GLY A 205 -3.87 -11.57 6.78
C GLY A 205 -3.43 -10.27 6.09
N GLY A 206 -3.60 -10.17 4.76
CA GLY A 206 -3.36 -8.94 4.01
C GLY A 206 -4.39 -7.85 4.32
N ILE A 207 -4.05 -6.60 3.97
CA ILE A 207 -4.86 -5.40 4.30
C ILE A 207 -6.29 -5.46 3.75
N GLY A 208 -6.52 -6.22 2.67
CA GLY A 208 -7.86 -6.38 2.12
C GLY A 208 -8.86 -6.97 3.10
N GLY A 209 -8.40 -7.74 4.10
CA GLY A 209 -9.27 -8.23 5.18
C GLY A 209 -9.85 -7.10 6.04
N GLU A 210 -9.00 -6.17 6.49
CA GLU A 210 -9.38 -5.02 7.31
C GLU A 210 -10.34 -4.09 6.56
N VAL A 211 -9.99 -3.72 5.32
CA VAL A 211 -10.83 -2.86 4.49
C VAL A 211 -12.19 -3.50 4.22
N SER A 212 -12.22 -4.82 3.93
CA SER A 212 -13.47 -5.54 3.71
C SER A 212 -14.36 -5.58 4.95
N ALA A 213 -13.77 -5.80 6.13
CA ALA A 213 -14.50 -5.82 7.39
C ALA A 213 -15.12 -4.45 7.68
N TRP A 214 -14.32 -3.38 7.56
CA TRP A 214 -14.79 -2.03 7.80
C TRP A 214 -15.94 -1.63 6.85
N ILE A 215 -15.82 -1.91 5.55
CA ILE A 215 -16.89 -1.64 4.58
C ILE A 215 -18.15 -2.44 4.93
N SER A 216 -18.01 -3.70 5.35
CA SER A 216 -19.15 -4.53 5.75
C SER A 216 -19.87 -3.96 6.99
N GLU A 217 -19.15 -3.37 7.93
CA GLU A 217 -19.73 -2.77 9.13
C GLU A 217 -20.38 -1.41 8.87
N HIS A 218 -19.80 -0.59 7.98
CA HIS A 218 -20.14 0.83 7.87
C HIS A 218 -20.85 1.20 6.56
N CYS A 219 -20.80 0.33 5.55
CA CYS A 219 -21.32 0.58 4.20
C CYS A 219 -22.25 -0.54 3.70
N PHE A 220 -22.71 -1.44 4.57
CA PHE A 220 -23.50 -2.60 4.16
C PHE A 220 -24.72 -2.24 3.29
N GLU A 221 -25.44 -1.18 3.67
CA GLU A 221 -26.63 -0.71 2.96
C GLU A 221 -26.33 -0.12 1.57
N LEU A 222 -25.06 0.13 1.26
CA LEU A 222 -24.60 0.64 -0.02
C LEU A 222 -24.15 -0.50 -0.97
N LEU A 223 -24.09 -1.75 -0.50
CA LEU A 223 -23.55 -2.86 -1.28
C LEU A 223 -24.62 -3.59 -2.09
N ASP A 224 -24.36 -3.76 -3.38
CA ASP A 224 -25.18 -4.54 -4.32
C ASP A 224 -24.66 -5.97 -4.51
N ALA A 225 -23.44 -6.26 -4.04
CA ALA A 225 -22.76 -7.54 -4.16
C ALA A 225 -21.82 -7.77 -2.95
N PRO A 226 -21.41 -9.02 -2.66
CA PRO A 226 -20.38 -9.26 -1.65
C PRO A 226 -19.07 -8.57 -2.04
N ILE A 227 -18.40 -7.98 -1.05
CA ILE A 227 -17.03 -7.44 -1.24
C ILE A 227 -16.11 -8.61 -1.61
N MET A 228 -15.40 -8.47 -2.72
CA MET A 228 -14.40 -9.46 -3.12
C MET A 228 -12.99 -8.97 -2.84
N ARG A 229 -12.11 -9.90 -2.50
CA ARG A 229 -10.69 -9.64 -2.28
C ARG A 229 -9.88 -10.40 -3.32
N CYS A 230 -9.15 -9.68 -4.17
CA CYS A 230 -8.25 -10.23 -5.16
C CYS A 230 -6.81 -9.93 -4.74
N ALA A 231 -6.10 -10.98 -4.35
CA ALA A 231 -4.75 -10.89 -3.80
C ALA A 231 -3.85 -11.97 -4.44
N SER A 232 -2.55 -11.95 -4.16
CA SER A 232 -1.65 -13.00 -4.60
C SER A 232 -1.90 -14.33 -3.85
N LEU A 233 -1.31 -15.43 -4.33
CA LEU A 233 -1.51 -16.74 -3.71
C LEU A 233 -0.89 -16.78 -2.30
N ASP A 234 -1.47 -17.56 -1.39
CA ASP A 234 -0.93 -17.80 -0.04
C ASP A 234 0.26 -18.78 -0.08
N THR A 235 1.32 -18.39 -0.79
CA THR A 235 2.57 -19.15 -0.94
C THR A 235 3.78 -18.20 -0.91
N PRO A 236 5.00 -18.69 -0.68
CA PRO A 236 6.19 -17.89 -0.95
C PRO A 236 6.27 -17.45 -2.42
N ILE A 237 6.86 -16.28 -2.67
CA ILE A 237 6.98 -15.72 -4.03
C ILE A 237 7.96 -16.58 -4.86
N PRO A 238 7.52 -17.13 -6.01
CA PRO A 238 8.38 -17.97 -6.84
C PRO A 238 9.49 -17.19 -7.54
N PHE A 239 10.64 -17.84 -7.76
CA PHE A 239 11.70 -17.30 -8.63
C PHE A 239 11.40 -17.51 -10.12
N ASN A 240 10.75 -18.62 -10.47
CA ASN A 240 10.40 -18.91 -11.86
C ASN A 240 9.33 -17.94 -12.36
N ILE A 241 9.60 -17.25 -13.47
CA ILE A 241 8.74 -16.18 -14.02
C ILE A 241 7.31 -16.66 -14.33
N ALA A 242 7.14 -17.89 -14.84
CA ALA A 242 5.80 -18.41 -15.13
C ALA A 242 5.01 -18.67 -13.84
N LEU A 243 5.69 -19.16 -12.79
CA LEU A 243 5.09 -19.33 -11.47
C LEU A 243 4.82 -17.99 -10.79
N GLU A 244 5.71 -17.01 -10.92
CA GLU A 244 5.51 -15.65 -10.39
C GLU A 244 4.31 -14.97 -11.07
N LYS A 245 4.17 -15.10 -12.40
CA LYS A 245 2.99 -14.61 -13.12
C LYS A 245 1.70 -15.23 -12.58
N ASN A 246 1.69 -16.54 -12.32
CA ASN A 246 0.54 -17.21 -11.71
C ASN A 246 0.36 -16.85 -10.22
N PHE A 247 1.41 -16.45 -9.51
CA PHE A 247 1.32 -16.04 -8.12
C PHE A 247 0.54 -14.72 -7.98
N MET A 248 0.86 -13.74 -8.84
CA MET A 248 0.36 -12.37 -8.76
C MET A 248 -1.16 -12.26 -8.86
N ALA A 249 -1.73 -11.30 -8.11
CA ALA A 249 -3.18 -11.05 -8.07
C ALA A 249 -3.79 -10.70 -9.44
N ASN A 250 -3.05 -10.02 -10.31
CA ASN A 250 -3.55 -9.66 -11.64
C ASN A 250 -3.86 -10.88 -12.53
N SER A 251 -3.28 -12.06 -12.26
CA SER A 251 -3.56 -13.30 -13.00
C SER A 251 -4.99 -13.83 -12.84
N ARG A 252 -5.69 -13.39 -11.79
CA ARG A 252 -7.06 -13.80 -11.45
C ARG A 252 -8.05 -12.63 -11.39
N LEU A 253 -7.60 -11.42 -11.72
CA LEU A 253 -8.41 -10.20 -11.66
C LEU A 253 -9.68 -10.31 -12.53
N ASP A 254 -9.56 -10.88 -13.72
CA ASP A 254 -10.67 -11.07 -14.66
C ASP A 254 -11.80 -11.93 -14.07
N ASP A 255 -11.45 -13.04 -13.41
CA ASP A 255 -12.42 -13.94 -12.79
C ASP A 255 -13.22 -13.23 -11.69
N TYR A 256 -12.55 -12.41 -10.88
CA TYR A 256 -13.19 -11.63 -9.82
C TYR A 256 -14.12 -10.55 -10.38
N ILE A 257 -13.69 -9.83 -11.42
CA ILE A 257 -14.50 -8.79 -12.07
C ILE A 257 -15.74 -9.41 -12.70
N LYS A 258 -15.61 -10.50 -13.48
CA LYS A 258 -16.75 -11.21 -14.07
C LYS A 258 -17.75 -11.69 -13.03
N LYS A 259 -17.24 -12.21 -11.90
CA LYS A 259 -18.08 -12.66 -10.79
C LYS A 259 -18.84 -11.51 -10.12
N LEU A 260 -18.24 -10.33 -9.97
CA LEU A 260 -18.93 -9.14 -9.46
C LEU A 260 -19.97 -8.61 -10.45
N MET A 261 -19.65 -8.61 -11.75
CA MET A 261 -20.58 -8.19 -12.80
C MET A 261 -21.82 -9.08 -12.91
N SER A 262 -21.75 -10.35 -12.45
CA SER A 262 -22.88 -11.29 -12.52
C SER A 262 -23.90 -11.17 -11.38
N TYR A 263 -23.62 -10.39 -10.32
CA TYR A 263 -24.61 -10.04 -9.29
C TYR A 263 -25.51 -8.92 -9.79
#